data_AF-A0A2H9LDA1-F1
#
_entry.id   AF-A0A2H9LDA1-F1
#
_cell.length_a   1.000
_cell.length_b   1.000
_cell.length_c   1.000
_cell.angle_alpha   90.00
_cell.angle_beta   90.00
_cell.angle_gamma   90.00
#
_symmetry.space_group_name_H-M   'P 1'
#
loop_
_entity.id
_entity.type
_entity.pdbx_description
1 polymer ?
#
loop_
_entity_poly.entity_id
_entity_poly.type
_entity_poly.pdbx_seq_one_letter_code
_entity_poly.pdbx_strand_id
1 'polypeptide(L)'
;MKKLPIALILVIAAILIFLSGCIFNNNQGQDDLQYYKGITTAKLPDKCISFSNDICGLFSCMVDQCWCAPTVPSAILAEGKTEIKTEADAVAAVQQYVNENSSGYTKNMKAAKLNNIFWNVFAYNSENDEKVFTVAADGAIIATMCGV
;
A
#
# COMPACT_ATOMS: atom_id res chain seq x y z
N MET A 1 -42.53 31.94 29.52
CA MET A 1 -41.47 30.92 29.39
C MET A 1 -42.12 29.54 29.34
N LYS A 2 -42.14 28.87 28.17
CA LYS A 2 -42.78 27.55 28.02
C LYS A 2 -41.84 26.51 28.64
N LYS A 3 -42.29 25.85 29.72
CA LYS A 3 -41.55 24.77 30.37
C LYS A 3 -41.46 23.60 29.39
N LEU A 4 -40.23 23.22 29.02
CA LEU A 4 -40.01 22.02 28.22
C LEU A 4 -40.47 20.81 29.04
N PRO A 5 -41.30 19.92 28.49
CA PRO A 5 -41.75 18.75 29.22
C PRO A 5 -40.55 17.85 29.55
N ILE A 6 -40.47 17.38 30.79
CA ILE A 6 -39.37 16.52 31.30
C ILE A 6 -39.15 15.30 30.40
N ALA A 7 -40.22 14.78 29.79
CA ALA A 7 -40.16 13.69 28.81
C ALA A 7 -39.30 14.01 27.58
N LEU A 8 -39.31 15.26 27.09
CA LEU A 8 -38.49 15.67 25.94
C LEU A 8 -37.01 15.72 26.29
N ILE A 9 -36.68 16.11 27.52
CA ILE A 9 -35.29 16.13 28.03
C ILE A 9 -34.74 14.70 28.13
N LEU A 10 -35.56 13.76 28.61
CA LEU A 10 -35.16 12.35 28.72
C LEU A 10 -34.95 11.69 27.35
N VAL A 11 -35.77 12.02 26.35
CA VAL A 11 -35.59 11.51 24.99
C VAL A 11 -34.31 12.06 24.36
N ILE A 12 -34.00 13.34 24.54
CA ILE A 12 -32.77 13.94 24.02
C ILE A 12 -31.54 13.33 24.71
N ALA A 13 -31.60 13.10 26.03
CA ALA A 13 -30.51 12.45 26.76
C ALA A 13 -30.28 11.01 26.28
N ALA A 14 -31.36 10.25 26.03
CA ALA A 14 -31.25 8.89 25.50
C ALA A 14 -30.66 8.85 24.08
N ILE A 15 -31.03 9.80 23.20
CA ILE A 15 -30.47 9.92 21.86
C ILE A 15 -28.98 10.30 21.91
N LEU A 16 -28.59 11.21 22.81
CA LEU A 16 -27.18 11.59 22.98
C LEU A 16 -26.31 10.43 23.49
N ILE A 17 -26.84 9.59 24.39
CA ILE A 17 -26.15 8.37 24.87
C ILE A 17 -26.04 7.32 23.75
N PHE A 18 -27.08 7.19 22.92
CA PHE A 18 -27.03 6.26 21.79
C PHE A 18 -26.07 6.73 20.70
N LEU A 19 -25.99 8.04 20.44
CA LEU A 19 -25.04 8.64 19.49
C LEU A 19 -23.60 8.57 19.99
N SER A 20 -23.34 8.71 21.30
CA SER A 20 -21.99 8.56 21.86
C SER A 20 -21.49 7.10 21.82
N GLY A 21 -22.39 6.11 21.91
CA GLY A 21 -22.05 4.69 21.76
C GLY A 21 -21.59 4.30 20.35
N CYS A 22 -22.06 4.98 19.30
CA CYS A 22 -21.66 4.70 17.92
C CYS A 22 -20.38 5.45 17.48
N ILE A 23 -19.98 6.51 18.18
CA ILE A 23 -18.81 7.33 17.81
C ILE A 23 -17.51 6.80 18.45
N PHE A 24 -17.60 5.92 19.46
CA PHE A 24 -16.44 5.40 20.19
C PHE A 24 -16.04 3.94 19.90
N ASN A 25 -16.57 3.32 18.85
CA ASN A 25 -15.88 2.20 18.19
C ASN A 25 -15.00 2.70 17.04
N ASN A 26 -14.30 3.81 17.29
CA ASN A 26 -13.12 4.13 16.52
C ASN A 26 -12.01 3.26 17.13
N ASN A 27 -11.84 2.04 16.60
CA ASN A 27 -10.62 1.26 16.79
C ASN A 27 -9.48 2.08 16.20
N GLN A 28 -9.00 3.04 16.99
CA GLN A 28 -7.77 3.76 16.75
C GLN A 28 -6.64 2.74 16.83
N GLY A 29 -6.03 2.46 15.69
CA GLY A 29 -4.57 2.38 15.61
C GLY A 29 -3.91 1.13 16.19
N GLN A 30 -4.59 -0.01 16.18
CA GLN A 30 -3.89 -1.26 15.88
C GLN A 30 -4.43 -1.76 14.55
N ASP A 31 -4.02 -1.08 13.45
CA ASP A 31 -3.84 -1.83 12.21
C ASP A 31 -3.09 -3.09 12.62
N ASP A 32 -3.69 -4.25 12.40
CA ASP A 32 -3.11 -5.52 12.81
C ASP A 32 -1.70 -5.55 12.23
N LEU A 33 -0.69 -5.29 13.08
CA LEU A 33 0.70 -5.04 12.67
C LEU A 33 1.30 -6.25 11.95
N GLN A 34 0.57 -7.35 11.95
CA GLN A 34 0.83 -8.55 11.18
C GLN A 34 0.55 -8.39 9.69
N TYR A 35 -0.12 -7.33 9.23
CA TYR A 35 -0.46 -7.12 7.82
C TYR A 35 0.05 -5.78 7.32
N TYR A 36 0.59 -5.79 6.09
CA TYR A 36 1.07 -4.59 5.43
C TYR A 36 -0.08 -3.60 5.18
N LYS A 37 -0.08 -2.45 5.87
CA LYS A 37 -1.09 -1.39 5.74
C LYS A 37 -2.55 -1.90 5.78
N GLY A 38 -2.82 -2.91 6.61
CA GLY A 38 -4.15 -3.51 6.75
C GLY A 38 -4.59 -4.43 5.59
N ILE A 39 -3.71 -4.71 4.62
CA ILE A 39 -3.99 -5.60 3.49
C ILE A 39 -3.91 -7.06 3.98
N THR A 40 -5.08 -7.67 4.18
CA THR A 40 -5.21 -9.01 4.79
C THR A 40 -4.56 -10.15 4.01
N THR A 41 -4.27 -9.95 2.72
CA THR A 41 -3.55 -10.92 1.89
C THR A 41 -2.03 -10.82 2.04
N ALA A 42 -1.54 -9.77 2.69
CA ALA A 42 -0.15 -9.34 2.73
C ALA A 42 0.44 -9.43 4.15
N LYS A 43 0.45 -10.64 4.71
CA LYS A 43 0.98 -10.90 6.06
C LYS A 43 2.49 -10.65 6.13
N LEU A 44 2.91 -9.91 7.14
CA LEU A 44 4.30 -9.58 7.48
C LEU A 44 4.92 -10.70 8.32
N PRO A 45 6.14 -11.16 7.98
CA PRO A 45 6.93 -11.98 8.89
C PRO A 45 7.28 -11.21 10.16
N ASP A 46 7.33 -11.89 11.32
CA ASP A 46 7.60 -11.24 12.61
C ASP A 46 8.88 -10.39 12.61
N LYS A 47 9.94 -10.88 11.96
CA LYS A 47 11.22 -10.17 11.81
C LYS A 47 11.11 -8.84 11.04
N CYS A 48 10.06 -8.66 10.25
CA CYS A 48 9.85 -7.48 9.40
C CYS A 48 8.76 -6.52 9.90
N ILE A 49 8.04 -6.86 10.98
CA ILE A 49 6.94 -6.02 11.51
C ILE A 49 7.44 -4.61 11.85
N SER A 50 8.67 -4.47 12.35
CA SER A 50 9.25 -3.16 12.68
C SER A 50 9.41 -2.22 11.47
N PHE A 51 9.38 -2.75 10.25
CA PHE A 51 9.45 -1.99 9.00
C PHE A 51 8.08 -1.78 8.34
N SER A 52 6.96 -2.09 9.01
CA SER A 52 5.62 -2.04 8.41
C SER A 52 5.27 -0.70 7.73
N ASN A 53 5.84 0.40 8.23
CA ASN A 53 5.64 1.76 7.70
C ASN A 53 6.79 2.27 6.81
N ASP A 54 7.86 1.49 6.65
CA ASP A 54 9.01 1.81 5.80
C ASP A 54 9.08 0.78 4.66
N ILE A 55 8.53 1.13 3.49
CA ILE A 55 8.49 0.23 2.33
C ILE A 55 9.88 -0.26 1.90
N CYS A 56 10.93 0.55 2.06
CA CYS A 56 12.29 0.21 1.68
C CYS A 56 12.97 -0.69 2.70
N GLY A 57 12.81 -0.40 3.99
CA GLY A 57 13.20 -1.31 5.07
C GLY A 57 12.46 -2.64 4.99
N LEU A 58 11.18 -2.61 4.65
CA LEU A 58 10.35 -3.79 4.49
C LEU A 58 10.79 -4.65 3.30
N PHE A 59 11.00 -4.02 2.15
CA PHE A 59 11.53 -4.71 0.97
C PHE A 59 12.87 -5.39 1.29
N SER A 60 13.78 -4.68 1.94
CA SER A 60 15.09 -5.21 2.33
C SER A 60 15.01 -6.36 3.35
N CYS A 61 13.97 -6.37 4.20
CA CYS A 61 13.75 -7.44 5.16
C CYS A 61 13.12 -8.70 4.54
N MET A 62 12.29 -8.51 3.51
CA MET A 62 11.46 -9.56 2.92
C MET A 62 12.03 -10.18 1.64
N VAL A 63 12.91 -9.47 0.94
CA VAL A 63 13.54 -9.93 -0.29
C VAL A 63 15.04 -10.00 -0.07
N ASP A 64 15.55 -11.22 0.01
CA ASP A 64 16.95 -11.47 0.35
C ASP A 64 17.89 -10.80 -0.67
N GLN A 65 18.95 -10.18 -0.15
CA GLN A 65 19.97 -9.46 -0.93
C GLN A 65 19.44 -8.32 -1.81
N CYS A 66 18.23 -7.81 -1.56
CA CYS A 66 17.68 -6.67 -2.30
C CYS A 66 17.42 -5.46 -1.39
N TRP A 67 17.46 -4.26 -1.95
CA TRP A 67 17.18 -2.99 -1.26
C TRP A 67 16.63 -1.93 -2.23
N CYS A 68 16.05 -0.86 -1.70
CA CYS A 68 15.66 0.30 -2.53
C CYS A 68 16.90 1.01 -3.11
N ALA A 69 16.86 1.39 -4.37
CA ALA A 69 17.93 2.14 -5.02
C ALA A 69 18.12 3.53 -4.36
N PRO A 70 19.36 3.99 -4.13
CA PRO A 70 19.61 5.34 -3.62
C PRO A 70 19.38 6.38 -4.75
N THR A 71 18.17 6.90 -4.86
CA THR A 71 17.78 7.88 -5.89
C THR A 71 17.35 9.22 -5.28
N VAL A 72 17.54 10.32 -6.02
CA VAL A 72 17.12 11.68 -5.62
C VAL A 72 15.82 12.03 -6.37
N PRO A 73 14.76 12.53 -5.70
CA PRO A 73 14.65 12.81 -4.27
C PRO A 73 14.26 11.60 -3.39
N SER A 74 13.81 10.49 -3.99
CA SER A 74 13.36 9.29 -3.28
C SER A 74 13.44 8.05 -4.19
N ALA A 75 13.53 6.86 -3.57
CA ALA A 75 13.37 5.55 -4.22
C ALA A 75 11.91 5.22 -4.58
N ILE A 76 10.96 5.90 -3.94
CA ILE A 76 9.54 5.75 -4.23
C ILE A 76 9.23 6.54 -5.51
N LEU A 77 8.95 5.81 -6.58
CA LEU A 77 8.65 6.34 -7.90
C LEU A 77 7.18 6.75 -8.02
N ALA A 78 6.29 6.03 -7.35
CA ALA A 78 4.88 6.35 -7.26
C ALA A 78 4.30 5.90 -5.91
N GLU A 79 3.45 6.73 -5.33
CA GLU A 79 2.70 6.39 -4.12
C GLU A 79 1.62 5.36 -4.40
N GLY A 80 1.36 4.49 -3.41
CA GLY A 80 0.33 3.47 -3.48
C GLY A 80 -1.08 4.07 -3.50
N LYS A 81 -1.90 3.65 -4.47
CA LYS A 81 -3.28 4.12 -4.66
C LYS A 81 -4.30 2.99 -4.73
N THR A 82 -3.85 1.76 -4.97
CA THR A 82 -4.73 0.63 -5.31
C THR A 82 -4.12 -0.67 -4.81
N GLU A 83 -4.93 -1.51 -4.17
CA GLU A 83 -4.50 -2.83 -3.73
C GLU A 83 -4.13 -3.73 -4.93
N ILE A 84 -2.98 -4.39 -4.86
CA ILE A 84 -2.44 -5.30 -5.90
C ILE A 84 -2.63 -6.75 -5.45
N LYS A 85 -3.53 -7.48 -6.12
CA LYS A 85 -3.84 -8.89 -5.78
C LYS A 85 -3.32 -9.86 -6.81
N THR A 86 -3.20 -9.42 -8.05
CA THR A 86 -2.92 -10.25 -9.21
C THR A 86 -1.76 -9.69 -10.04
N GLU A 87 -1.22 -10.54 -10.92
CA GLU A 87 -0.22 -10.12 -11.91
C GLU A 87 -0.74 -8.96 -12.78
N ALA A 88 -2.02 -9.03 -13.19
CA ALA A 88 -2.66 -8.01 -14.00
C ALA A 88 -2.74 -6.66 -13.29
N ASP A 89 -2.99 -6.65 -11.97
CA ASP A 89 -3.01 -5.42 -11.17
C ASP A 89 -1.61 -4.79 -11.12
N ALA A 90 -0.56 -5.59 -10.90
CA ALA A 90 0.81 -5.12 -10.85
C ALA A 90 1.25 -4.52 -12.20
N VAL A 91 0.93 -5.21 -13.30
CA VAL A 91 1.17 -4.72 -14.67
C VAL A 91 0.39 -3.43 -14.93
N ALA A 92 -0.87 -3.36 -14.54
CA ALA A 92 -1.69 -2.16 -14.73
C ALA A 92 -1.13 -0.94 -13.97
N ALA A 93 -0.67 -1.14 -12.74
CA ALA A 93 -0.04 -0.08 -11.94
C ALA A 93 1.21 0.49 -12.62
N VAL A 94 2.11 -0.38 -13.09
CA VAL A 94 3.33 0.05 -13.80
C VAL A 94 3.01 0.67 -15.15
N GLN A 95 2.05 0.11 -15.90
CA GLN A 95 1.63 0.67 -17.17
C GLN A 95 1.07 2.09 -17.01
N GLN A 96 0.28 2.33 -15.96
CA GLN A 96 -0.22 3.66 -15.62
C GLN A 96 0.95 4.61 -15.31
N TYR A 97 1.87 4.22 -14.43
CA TYR A 97 3.03 5.04 -14.08
C TYR A 97 3.89 5.40 -15.29
N VAL A 98 4.19 4.42 -16.14
CA VAL A 98 4.98 4.59 -17.36
C VAL A 98 4.31 5.56 -18.34
N ASN A 99 2.99 5.47 -18.49
CA ASN A 99 2.19 6.37 -19.33
C ASN A 99 2.20 7.80 -18.80
N GLU A 100 2.01 7.98 -17.49
CA GLU A 100 1.98 9.30 -16.83
C GLU A 100 3.36 10.00 -16.87
N ASN A 101 4.44 9.22 -16.86
CA ASN A 101 5.82 9.74 -16.81
C ASN A 101 6.54 9.73 -18.17
N SER A 102 5.85 9.42 -19.28
CA SER A 102 6.39 9.43 -20.65
C SER A 102 7.71 8.65 -20.81
N SER A 103 7.85 7.53 -20.10
CA SER A 103 9.14 6.86 -19.92
C SER A 103 9.58 5.97 -21.11
N GLY A 104 8.76 5.87 -22.17
CA GLY A 104 9.11 5.12 -23.39
C GLY A 104 9.15 3.59 -23.23
N TYR A 105 8.86 3.06 -22.05
CA TYR A 105 8.67 1.62 -21.82
C TYR A 105 7.27 1.21 -22.28
N THR A 106 7.14 0.05 -22.93
CA THR A 106 5.91 -0.31 -23.64
C THR A 106 5.47 -1.76 -23.38
N LYS A 107 4.45 -2.16 -24.15
CA LYS A 107 3.53 -3.29 -24.00
C LYS A 107 4.23 -4.65 -23.94
N ASN A 108 3.48 -5.66 -23.47
CA ASN A 108 3.92 -7.03 -23.14
C ASN A 108 4.68 -7.14 -21.80
N MET A 109 4.38 -6.23 -20.87
CA MET A 109 4.84 -6.37 -19.50
C MET A 109 4.34 -7.68 -18.89
N LYS A 110 5.20 -8.32 -18.10
CA LYS A 110 4.87 -9.47 -17.27
C LYS A 110 5.29 -9.18 -15.85
N ALA A 111 4.62 -9.80 -14.88
CA ALA A 111 5.03 -9.66 -13.49
C ALA A 111 5.36 -11.01 -12.84
N ALA A 112 6.39 -11.00 -12.00
CA ALA A 112 6.76 -12.11 -11.15
C ALA A 112 6.46 -11.75 -9.70
N LYS A 113 5.67 -12.58 -9.02
CA LYS A 113 5.40 -12.43 -7.60
C LYS A 113 6.65 -12.76 -6.81
N LEU A 114 7.14 -11.84 -5.98
CA LEU A 114 8.27 -12.10 -5.07
C LEU A 114 7.75 -12.69 -3.76
N ASN A 115 6.71 -12.08 -3.22
CA ASN A 115 6.01 -12.54 -2.02
C ASN A 115 4.59 -11.93 -2.00
N ASN A 116 3.90 -12.00 -0.86
CA ASN A 116 2.54 -11.47 -0.75
C ASN A 116 2.44 -9.94 -0.74
N ILE A 117 3.58 -9.23 -0.66
CA ILE A 117 3.64 -7.77 -0.68
C ILE A 117 4.24 -7.27 -1.99
N PHE A 118 5.28 -7.90 -2.51
CA PHE A 118 6.04 -7.36 -3.64
C PHE A 118 5.91 -8.19 -4.93
N TRP A 119 5.84 -7.47 -6.04
CA TRP A 119 5.91 -7.98 -7.41
C TRP A 119 7.04 -7.27 -8.16
N ASN A 120 7.73 -7.97 -9.05
CA ASN A 120 8.58 -7.36 -10.06
C ASN A 120 7.86 -7.35 -11.40
N VAL A 121 7.78 -6.20 -12.05
CA VAL A 121 7.21 -6.03 -13.38
C VAL A 121 8.33 -5.71 -14.36
N PHE A 122 8.44 -6.53 -15.40
CA PHE A 122 9.44 -6.39 -16.46
C PHE A 122 8.82 -5.59 -17.60
N ALA A 123 9.43 -4.47 -17.95
CA ALA A 123 8.99 -3.59 -19.03
C ALA A 123 10.13 -3.40 -20.03
N TYR A 124 9.80 -3.31 -21.32
CA TYR A 124 10.78 -3.19 -22.39
C TYR A 124 10.54 -1.90 -23.18
N ASN A 125 11.61 -1.18 -23.51
CA ASN A 125 11.53 -0.04 -24.44
C ASN A 125 11.50 -0.53 -25.91
N SER A 126 11.48 0.40 -26.86
CA SER A 126 11.52 0.08 -28.30
C SER A 126 12.82 -0.55 -28.77
N GLU A 127 13.88 -0.46 -27.97
CA GLU A 127 15.22 -1.01 -28.25
C GLU A 127 15.43 -2.39 -27.62
N ASN A 128 14.41 -2.94 -26.95
CA ASN A 128 14.44 -4.16 -26.13
C ASN A 128 15.30 -4.05 -24.86
N ASP A 129 15.60 -2.85 -24.38
CA ASP A 129 16.18 -2.69 -23.06
C ASP A 129 15.12 -2.97 -22.00
N GLU A 130 15.44 -3.88 -21.09
CA GLU A 130 14.59 -4.25 -19.98
C GLU A 130 14.78 -3.29 -18.81
N LYS A 131 13.66 -2.92 -18.19
CA LYS A 131 13.59 -2.24 -16.91
C LYS A 131 12.69 -3.04 -15.97
N VAL A 132 13.16 -3.26 -14.76
CA VAL A 132 12.37 -3.89 -13.70
C VAL A 132 11.82 -2.81 -12.78
N PHE A 133 10.51 -2.86 -12.55
CA PHE A 133 9.81 -2.05 -11.55
C PHE A 133 9.33 -2.96 -10.43
N THR A 134 9.58 -2.57 -9.19
CA THR A 134 9.03 -3.31 -8.04
C THR A 134 7.75 -2.61 -7.56
N VAL A 135 6.67 -3.37 -7.44
CA VAL A 135 5.34 -2.90 -7.02
C VAL A 135 4.99 -3.54 -5.68
N ALA A 136 4.59 -2.75 -4.71
CA ALA A 136 4.07 -3.22 -3.43
C ALA A 136 2.55 -3.50 -3.48
N ALA A 137 2.03 -4.19 -2.48
CA ALA A 137 0.64 -4.63 -2.43
C ALA A 137 -0.37 -3.47 -2.31
N ASP A 138 0.07 -2.27 -1.94
CA ASP A 138 -0.72 -1.04 -1.94
C ASP A 138 -0.63 -0.26 -3.26
N GLY A 139 0.11 -0.79 -4.25
CA GLY A 139 0.31 -0.20 -5.56
C GLY A 139 1.49 0.78 -5.62
N ALA A 140 2.24 0.97 -4.54
CA ALA A 140 3.43 1.81 -4.57
C ALA A 140 4.50 1.21 -5.49
N ILE A 141 5.16 2.05 -6.28
CA ILE A 141 6.23 1.63 -7.18
C ILE A 141 7.53 2.15 -6.62
N ILE A 142 8.50 1.25 -6.42
CA ILE A 142 9.81 1.57 -5.86
C ILE A 142 10.92 1.16 -6.83
N ALA A 143 11.96 1.98 -6.89
CA ALA A 143 13.21 1.65 -7.53
C ALA A 143 14.02 0.73 -6.60
N THR A 144 14.45 -0.42 -7.11
CA THR A 144 15.13 -1.45 -6.31
C THR A 144 16.43 -1.89 -6.96
N MET A 145 17.30 -2.49 -6.15
CA MET A 145 18.55 -3.11 -6.53
C MET A 145 18.67 -4.44 -5.79
N CYS A 146 19.23 -5.46 -6.43
CA CYS A 146 19.56 -6.73 -5.80
C CYS A 146 21.06 -7.00 -5.98
N GLY A 147 21.74 -7.32 -4.88
CA GLY A 147 23.13 -7.77 -4.88
C GLY A 147 23.20 -9.21 -5.37
N VAL A 148 24.08 -9.45 -6.34
CA VAL A 148 24.54 -10.78 -6.74
C VAL A 148 25.55 -11.32 -5.74
#